data_AF-A0A534LJ09-F1
#
_entry.id   AF-A0A534LJ09-F1
#
_cell.length_a   1.000
_cell.length_b   1.000
_cell.length_c   1.000
_cell.angle_alpha   90.00
_cell.angle_beta   90.00
_cell.angle_gamma   90.00
#
_symmetry.space_group_name_H-M   'P 1'
#
loop_
_entity.id
_entity.type
_entity.pdbx_description
1 polymer ?
#
loop_
_entity_poly.entity_id
_entity_poly.type
_entity_poly.pdbx_seq_one_letter_code
_entity_poly.pdbx_strand_id
1 'polypeptide(L)'
;MSTEPTPPFLVDAVRASASKMQGMKAALDARAKELDAVKAQLESERQDLEKRAARLEAERQAIEGERQEVRGARASVDQDLATIRADRENLSAEQTRFQDAASDLAAREKALTQAESNVERLDREMIGRMREAEAKFLAIVNREEELVKLQRDWLVAFETREQELRTITEQMHDRQEESVELHHSLARLESVFKDETDRLAAERQELAAKEESLIEAQRYLASVIEAADVGPREAERPSPPPADEPPAPTESHPPPMPIVAPRVPEPVEAESTPEPEDRPAVTRAEAMDRLTRAIEAWKRARDSGRNVGEMRNTLKLAKDAVQAGKYESAIRLATEVLDDLQAAVIAR
;
A
#
# COMPACT_ATOMS: atom_id res chain seq x y z
N MET A 1 174.85 52.55 44.52
CA MET A 1 174.46 53.97 44.58
C MET A 1 174.33 54.48 43.15
N SER A 2 173.29 55.20 42.74
CA SER A 2 172.21 55.79 43.55
C SER A 2 170.83 55.45 43.01
N THR A 3 169.88 55.23 43.91
CA THR A 3 168.44 55.13 43.58
C THR A 3 167.84 56.53 43.58
N GLU A 4 167.43 57.06 42.43
CA GLU A 4 166.56 58.24 42.41
C GLU A 4 165.14 57.83 42.85
N PRO A 5 164.55 58.50 43.86
CA PRO A 5 163.20 58.20 44.29
C PRO A 5 162.17 58.90 43.39
N THR A 6 161.25 58.13 42.81
CA THR A 6 160.10 58.68 42.06
C THR A 6 159.28 59.61 42.98
N PRO A 7 158.99 60.87 42.60
CA PRO A 7 158.36 61.82 43.50
C PRO A 7 156.95 61.35 43.93
N PRO A 8 156.62 61.38 45.24
CA PRO A 8 155.45 60.69 45.80
C PRO A 8 154.12 61.18 45.23
N PHE A 9 154.02 62.46 44.84
CA PHE A 9 152.88 63.03 44.14
C PHE A 9 152.43 62.22 42.91
N LEU A 10 153.37 61.70 42.11
CA LEU A 10 153.02 60.88 40.93
C LEU A 10 152.48 59.51 41.36
N VAL A 11 153.02 58.93 42.43
CA VAL A 11 152.57 57.64 42.98
C VAL A 11 151.15 57.77 43.55
N ASP A 12 150.85 58.86 44.26
CA ASP A 12 149.52 59.12 44.82
C ASP A 12 148.49 59.52 43.74
N ALA A 13 148.90 60.26 42.71
CA ALA A 13 148.03 60.55 41.55
C ALA A 13 147.69 59.27 40.76
N VAL A 14 148.67 58.39 40.53
CA VAL A 14 148.45 57.07 39.90
C VAL A 14 147.59 56.17 40.79
N ARG A 15 147.81 56.18 42.12
CA ARG A 15 146.99 55.44 43.09
C ARG A 15 145.53 55.92 43.08
N ALA A 16 145.30 57.23 43.12
CA ALA A 16 143.96 57.82 43.04
C ALA A 16 143.27 57.53 41.69
N SER A 17 144.02 57.57 40.58
CA SER A 17 143.52 57.18 39.25
C SER A 17 143.15 55.69 39.20
N ALA A 18 143.99 54.82 39.75
CA ALA A 18 143.71 53.38 39.87
C ALA A 18 142.48 53.11 40.72
N SER A 19 142.33 53.75 41.89
CA SER A 19 141.12 53.65 42.72
C SER A 19 139.87 54.17 41.99
N LYS A 20 139.98 55.23 41.20
CA LYS A 20 138.86 55.75 40.37
C LYS A 20 138.49 54.78 39.25
N MET A 21 139.46 54.19 38.56
CA MET A 21 139.21 53.13 37.56
C MET A 21 138.60 51.88 38.19
N GLN A 22 139.07 51.48 39.38
CA GLN A 22 138.54 50.34 40.12
C GLN A 22 137.10 50.59 40.59
N GLY A 23 136.77 51.82 41.02
CA GLY A 23 135.40 52.25 41.31
C GLY A 23 134.50 52.29 40.07
N MET A 24 135.00 52.81 38.94
CA MET A 24 134.26 52.76 37.66
C MET A 24 134.03 51.33 37.19
N LYS A 25 135.02 50.43 37.36
CA LYS A 25 134.87 49.00 37.07
C LYS A 25 133.79 48.39 37.96
N ALA A 26 133.83 48.60 39.27
CA ALA A 26 132.81 48.10 40.18
C ALA A 26 131.39 48.62 39.83
N ALA A 27 131.27 49.86 39.38
CA ALA A 27 129.99 50.42 38.92
C ALA A 27 129.51 49.83 37.57
N LEU A 28 130.42 49.48 36.67
CA LEU A 28 130.10 48.75 35.44
C LEU A 28 129.72 47.29 35.73
N ASP A 29 130.45 46.61 36.61
CA ASP A 29 130.17 45.25 37.07
C ASP A 29 128.81 45.17 37.83
N ALA A 30 128.42 46.25 38.52
CA ALA A 30 127.09 46.39 39.11
C ALA A 30 126.00 46.59 38.03
N ARG A 31 126.18 47.54 37.10
CA ARG A 31 125.26 47.76 35.97
C ARG A 31 125.08 46.54 35.07
N ALA A 32 126.12 45.72 34.89
CA ALA A 32 126.01 44.46 34.17
C ALA A 32 125.01 43.51 34.85
N LYS A 33 125.12 43.35 36.18
CA LYS A 33 124.20 42.54 36.98
C LYS A 33 122.77 43.10 36.99
N GLU A 34 122.61 44.42 37.05
CA GLU A 34 121.31 45.09 36.92
C GLU A 34 120.67 44.80 35.55
N LEU A 35 121.43 44.91 34.46
CA LEU A 35 120.96 44.60 33.11
C LEU A 35 120.61 43.11 32.96
N ASP A 36 121.40 42.19 33.53
CA ASP A 36 121.12 40.76 33.45
C ASP A 36 119.90 40.36 34.31
N ALA A 37 119.70 41.00 35.46
CA ALA A 37 118.48 40.86 36.26
C ALA A 37 117.24 41.37 35.50
N VAL A 38 117.32 42.53 34.85
CA VAL A 38 116.22 43.08 34.03
C VAL A 38 115.91 42.19 32.82
N LYS A 39 116.93 41.63 32.14
CA LYS A 39 116.73 40.63 31.07
C LYS A 39 115.98 39.40 31.59
N ALA A 40 116.40 38.86 32.73
CA ALA A 40 115.76 37.68 33.33
C ALA A 40 114.30 37.95 33.73
N GLN A 41 114.02 39.14 34.28
CA GLN A 41 112.64 39.57 34.57
C GLN A 41 111.80 39.68 33.29
N LEU A 42 112.29 40.40 32.26
CA LEU A 42 111.56 40.63 31.02
C LEU A 42 111.28 39.31 30.26
N GLU A 43 112.23 38.38 30.25
CA GLU A 43 112.01 37.03 29.70
C GLU A 43 110.97 36.22 30.53
N SER A 44 110.95 36.38 31.86
CA SER A 44 109.90 35.74 32.69
C SER A 44 108.51 36.35 32.46
N GLU A 45 108.40 37.67 32.33
CA GLU A 45 107.16 38.38 32.00
C GLU A 45 106.65 37.99 30.62
N ARG A 46 107.56 37.87 29.64
CA ARG A 46 107.26 37.37 28.30
C ARG A 46 106.69 35.95 28.35
N GLN A 47 107.35 35.02 29.04
CA GLN A 47 106.87 33.65 29.15
C GLN A 47 105.51 33.55 29.84
N ASP A 48 105.22 34.42 30.81
CA ASP A 48 103.89 34.49 31.44
C ASP A 48 102.82 35.13 30.54
N LEU A 49 103.19 36.07 29.66
CA LEU A 49 102.30 36.58 28.61
C LEU A 49 102.02 35.52 27.54
N GLU A 50 103.02 34.75 27.11
CA GLU A 50 102.86 33.63 26.17
C GLU A 50 101.93 32.54 26.77
N LYS A 51 102.11 32.18 28.05
CA LYS A 51 101.19 31.27 28.79
C LYS A 51 99.76 31.83 28.86
N ARG A 52 99.58 33.13 29.07
CA ARG A 52 98.24 33.79 29.10
C ARG A 52 97.58 33.82 27.72
N ALA A 53 98.35 34.09 26.67
CA ALA A 53 97.86 34.08 25.29
C ALA A 53 97.35 32.68 24.89
N ALA A 54 98.14 31.63 25.17
CA ALA A 54 97.74 30.25 24.89
C ALA A 54 96.46 29.82 25.64
N ARG A 55 96.25 30.28 26.89
CA ARG A 55 95.00 30.05 27.63
C ARG A 55 93.81 30.75 26.99
N LEU A 56 93.95 32.04 26.67
CA LEU A 56 92.89 32.82 26.03
C LEU A 56 92.53 32.29 24.62
N GLU A 57 93.48 31.67 23.91
CA GLU A 57 93.22 31.01 22.64
C GLU A 57 92.45 29.70 22.81
N ALA A 58 92.82 28.86 23.79
CA ALA A 58 92.07 27.65 24.14
C ALA A 58 90.64 27.97 24.62
N GLU A 59 90.46 29.00 25.45
CA GLU A 59 89.16 29.50 25.90
C GLU A 59 88.29 29.98 24.72
N ARG A 60 88.88 30.68 23.74
CA ARG A 60 88.18 31.09 22.51
C ARG A 60 87.74 29.91 21.66
N GLN A 61 88.57 28.88 21.54
CA GLN A 61 88.24 27.65 20.80
C GLN A 61 87.10 26.89 21.47
N ALA A 62 87.12 26.76 22.81
CA ALA A 62 86.02 26.17 23.58
C ALA A 62 84.70 26.93 23.38
N ILE A 63 84.71 28.26 23.52
CA ILE A 63 83.51 29.12 23.37
C ILE A 63 82.91 29.03 21.95
N GLU A 64 83.72 28.92 20.89
CA GLU A 64 83.16 28.74 19.54
C GLU A 64 82.64 27.30 19.30
N GLY A 65 83.18 26.30 20.00
CA GLY A 65 82.59 24.95 20.08
C GLY A 65 81.21 24.97 20.73
N GLU A 66 81.09 25.50 21.96
CA GLU A 66 79.82 25.68 22.68
C GLU A 66 78.78 26.45 21.83
N ARG A 67 79.22 27.47 21.08
CA ARG A 67 78.35 28.22 20.16
C ARG A 67 77.84 27.39 18.99
N GLN A 68 78.64 26.46 18.48
CA GLN A 68 78.21 25.55 17.41
C GLN A 68 77.23 24.50 17.94
N GLU A 69 77.47 23.96 19.13
CA GLU A 69 76.52 23.07 19.84
C GLU A 69 75.18 23.78 20.12
N VAL A 70 75.20 25.00 20.65
CA VAL A 70 73.99 25.81 20.89
C VAL A 70 73.25 26.16 19.59
N ARG A 71 73.95 26.36 18.46
CA ARG A 71 73.32 26.52 17.14
C ARG A 71 72.63 25.22 16.68
N GLY A 72 73.30 24.08 16.84
CA GLY A 72 72.74 22.76 16.49
C GLY A 72 71.50 22.42 17.33
N ALA A 73 71.58 22.63 18.65
CA ALA A 73 70.46 22.42 19.57
C ALA A 73 69.24 23.30 19.22
N ARG A 74 69.47 24.58 18.87
CA ARG A 74 68.39 25.46 18.40
C ARG A 74 67.74 24.97 17.11
N ALA A 75 68.54 24.56 16.12
CA ALA A 75 68.02 24.03 14.85
C ALA A 75 67.18 22.75 15.05
N SER A 76 67.57 21.87 15.99
CA SER A 76 66.74 20.72 16.39
C SER A 76 65.41 21.17 16.99
N VAL A 77 65.44 22.09 17.96
CA VAL A 77 64.21 22.60 18.60
C VAL A 77 63.28 23.30 17.60
N ASP A 78 63.81 24.04 16.63
CA ASP A 78 63.02 24.65 15.56
C ASP A 78 62.36 23.60 14.65
N GLN A 79 63.04 22.47 14.39
CA GLN A 79 62.49 21.33 13.64
C GLN A 79 61.42 20.56 14.45
N ASP A 80 61.65 20.35 15.75
CA ASP A 80 60.69 19.71 16.65
C ASP A 80 59.41 20.58 16.77
N LEU A 81 59.57 21.90 16.91
CA LEU A 81 58.46 22.87 16.92
C LEU A 81 57.71 22.94 15.59
N ALA A 82 58.38 22.74 14.46
CA ALA A 82 57.70 22.63 13.16
C ALA A 82 56.85 21.34 13.07
N THR A 83 57.38 20.22 13.56
CA THR A 83 56.69 18.92 13.61
C THR A 83 55.45 18.99 14.50
N ILE A 84 55.59 19.50 15.73
CA ILE A 84 54.48 19.67 16.70
C ILE A 84 53.37 20.58 16.15
N ARG A 85 53.69 21.57 15.31
CA ARG A 85 52.68 22.41 14.63
C ARG A 85 51.89 21.61 13.60
N ALA A 86 52.58 20.87 12.73
CA ALA A 86 51.93 20.01 11.73
C ALA A 86 51.03 18.94 12.39
N ASP A 87 51.51 18.28 13.44
CA ASP A 87 50.73 17.31 14.19
C ASP A 87 49.49 17.92 14.85
N ARG A 88 49.60 19.15 15.38
CA ARG A 88 48.47 19.88 15.94
C ARG A 88 47.44 20.28 14.87
N GLU A 89 47.89 20.68 13.69
CA GLU A 89 47.01 20.99 12.55
C GLU A 89 46.28 19.72 12.08
N ASN A 90 47.00 18.60 11.93
CA ASN A 90 46.44 17.29 11.60
C ASN A 90 45.38 16.86 12.63
N LEU A 91 45.70 16.90 13.93
CA LEU A 91 44.76 16.57 15.02
C LEU A 91 43.52 17.46 15.01
N SER A 92 43.64 18.74 14.66
CA SER A 92 42.48 19.65 14.54
C SER A 92 41.59 19.29 13.35
N ALA A 93 42.17 18.84 12.24
CA ALA A 93 41.44 18.38 11.05
C ALA A 93 40.83 16.98 11.23
N GLU A 94 41.38 16.13 12.11
CA GLU A 94 40.74 14.90 12.55
C GLU A 94 39.60 15.20 13.53
N GLN A 95 39.78 16.13 14.47
CA GLN A 95 38.73 16.52 15.42
C GLN A 95 37.47 17.04 14.72
N THR A 96 37.59 17.85 13.66
CA THR A 96 36.43 18.28 12.87
C THR A 96 35.78 17.12 12.13
N ARG A 97 36.55 16.24 11.47
CA ARG A 97 36.01 15.02 10.82
C ARG A 97 35.25 14.12 11.80
N PHE A 98 35.72 13.99 13.04
CA PHE A 98 35.00 13.23 14.08
C PHE A 98 33.71 13.93 14.54
N GLN A 99 33.68 15.27 14.61
CA GLN A 99 32.47 16.03 14.89
C GLN A 99 31.44 15.92 13.76
N ASP A 100 31.88 16.04 12.51
CA ASP A 100 31.05 15.86 11.31
C ASP A 100 30.45 14.45 11.31
N ALA A 101 31.28 13.41 11.46
CA ALA A 101 30.84 12.01 11.50
C ALA A 101 29.87 11.70 12.66
N ALA A 102 30.04 12.32 13.83
CA ALA A 102 29.11 12.20 14.95
C ALA A 102 27.75 12.87 14.64
N SER A 103 27.75 14.03 13.97
CA SER A 103 26.52 14.70 13.54
C SER A 103 25.77 13.89 12.47
N ASP A 104 26.52 13.27 11.56
CA ASP A 104 26.01 12.39 10.50
C ASP A 104 25.40 11.11 11.07
N LEU A 105 26.00 10.55 12.13
CA LEU A 105 25.48 9.38 12.85
C LEU A 105 24.19 9.72 13.62
N ALA A 106 24.15 10.85 14.34
CA ALA A 106 22.94 11.30 15.03
C ALA A 106 21.77 11.62 14.05
N ALA A 107 22.09 12.14 12.86
CA ALA A 107 21.10 12.33 11.79
C ALA A 107 20.54 10.99 11.27
N ARG A 108 21.39 9.96 11.14
CA ARG A 108 20.97 8.60 10.74
C ARG A 108 20.14 7.91 11.83
N GLU A 109 20.50 8.04 13.11
CA GLU A 109 19.73 7.53 14.24
C GLU A 109 18.31 8.12 14.29
N LYS A 110 18.19 9.44 14.07
CA LYS A 110 16.91 10.12 13.94
C LYS A 110 16.10 9.65 12.71
N ALA A 111 16.76 9.34 11.60
CA ALA A 111 16.10 8.80 10.41
C ALA A 111 15.63 7.35 10.61
N LEU A 112 16.40 6.52 11.32
CA LEU A 112 16.04 5.14 11.66
C LEU A 112 14.84 5.08 12.61
N THR A 113 14.88 5.83 13.71
CA THR A 113 13.74 5.91 14.66
C THR A 113 12.46 6.44 14.01
N GLN A 114 12.57 7.36 13.05
CA GLN A 114 11.42 7.80 12.23
C GLN A 114 10.93 6.71 11.25
N ALA A 115 11.82 5.87 10.71
CA ALA A 115 11.46 4.74 9.87
C ALA A 115 10.77 3.62 10.67
N GLU A 116 11.31 3.28 11.84
CA GLU A 116 10.74 2.30 12.79
C GLU A 116 9.31 2.69 13.18
N SER A 117 9.08 3.93 13.62
CA SER A 117 7.74 4.42 13.97
C SER A 117 6.76 4.41 12.77
N ASN A 118 7.26 4.56 11.54
CA ASN A 118 6.45 4.39 10.33
C ASN A 118 6.10 2.92 10.06
N VAL A 119 7.01 1.98 10.29
CA VAL A 119 6.75 0.54 10.19
C VAL A 119 5.72 0.12 11.25
N GLU A 120 5.87 0.53 12.51
CA GLU A 120 4.90 0.28 13.57
C GLU A 120 3.51 0.82 13.25
N ARG A 121 3.42 1.97 12.57
CA ARG A 121 2.14 2.54 12.12
C ARG A 121 1.53 1.69 11.00
N LEU A 122 2.33 1.33 10.00
CA LEU A 122 1.86 0.52 8.86
C LEU A 122 1.43 -0.89 9.27
N ASP A 123 2.11 -1.51 10.23
CA ASP A 123 1.73 -2.80 10.81
C ASP A 123 0.37 -2.72 11.52
N ARG A 124 0.16 -1.71 12.38
CA ARG A 124 -1.14 -1.45 13.02
C ARG A 124 -2.25 -1.18 12.00
N GLU A 125 -1.98 -0.43 10.93
CA GLU A 125 -2.91 -0.20 9.83
C GLU A 125 -3.24 -1.50 9.06
N MET A 126 -2.25 -2.37 8.83
CA MET A 126 -2.44 -3.67 8.18
C MET A 126 -3.27 -4.62 9.04
N ILE A 127 -2.94 -4.76 10.33
CA ILE A 127 -3.69 -5.57 11.31
C ILE A 127 -5.14 -5.06 11.42
N GLY A 128 -5.34 -3.74 11.42
CA GLY A 128 -6.68 -3.13 11.38
C GLY A 128 -7.48 -3.57 10.14
N ARG A 129 -6.90 -3.41 8.94
CA ARG A 129 -7.53 -3.82 7.68
C ARG A 129 -7.81 -5.31 7.59
N MET A 130 -6.95 -6.16 8.15
CA MET A 130 -7.17 -7.61 8.21
C MET A 130 -8.38 -7.96 9.08
N ARG A 131 -8.50 -7.37 10.27
CA ARG A 131 -9.67 -7.55 11.15
C ARG A 131 -10.96 -7.00 10.54
N GLU A 132 -10.88 -5.87 9.84
CA GLU A 132 -12.01 -5.35 9.07
C GLU A 132 -12.44 -6.29 7.94
N ALA A 133 -11.51 -6.91 7.24
CA ALA A 133 -11.81 -7.88 6.17
C ALA A 133 -12.43 -9.15 6.75
N GLU A 134 -11.86 -9.70 7.84
CA GLU A 134 -12.38 -10.84 8.59
C GLU A 134 -13.82 -10.60 9.05
N ALA A 135 -14.11 -9.43 9.64
CA ALA A 135 -15.47 -9.06 10.04
C ALA A 135 -16.44 -8.94 8.84
N LYS A 136 -15.97 -8.45 7.68
CA LYS A 136 -16.77 -8.39 6.44
C LYS A 136 -17.04 -9.79 5.88
N PHE A 137 -16.07 -10.71 5.92
CA PHE A 137 -16.29 -12.11 5.53
C PHE A 137 -17.29 -12.82 6.46
N LEU A 138 -17.17 -12.65 7.78
CA LEU A 138 -18.14 -13.18 8.75
C LEU A 138 -19.56 -12.65 8.50
N ALA A 139 -19.71 -11.37 8.18
CA ALA A 139 -21.02 -10.78 7.83
C ALA A 139 -21.60 -11.34 6.53
N ILE A 140 -20.77 -11.67 5.53
CA ILE A 140 -21.19 -12.34 4.29
C ILE A 140 -21.64 -13.78 4.59
N VAL A 141 -20.85 -14.56 5.33
CA VAL A 141 -21.19 -15.95 5.68
C VAL A 141 -22.52 -16.02 6.46
N ASN A 142 -22.73 -15.14 7.45
CA ASN A 142 -23.99 -15.08 8.18
C ASN A 142 -25.20 -14.80 7.26
N ARG A 143 -25.04 -13.89 6.29
CA ARG A 143 -26.07 -13.56 5.29
C ARG A 143 -26.32 -14.73 4.34
N GLU A 144 -25.29 -15.47 3.94
CA GLU A 144 -25.44 -16.68 3.12
C GLU A 144 -26.17 -17.78 3.88
N GLU A 145 -25.87 -17.98 5.18
CA GLU A 145 -26.65 -18.89 6.02
C GLU A 145 -28.13 -18.47 6.13
N GLU A 146 -28.43 -17.17 6.29
CA GLU A 146 -29.81 -16.66 6.32
C GLU A 146 -30.55 -16.96 5.01
N LEU A 147 -29.88 -16.78 3.86
CA LEU A 147 -30.45 -17.12 2.55
C LEU A 147 -30.68 -18.63 2.38
N VAL A 148 -29.77 -19.47 2.87
CA VAL A 148 -29.91 -20.94 2.84
C VAL A 148 -31.03 -21.42 3.77
N LYS A 149 -31.20 -20.79 4.95
CA LYS A 149 -32.35 -21.03 5.86
C LYS A 149 -33.65 -20.67 5.15
N LEU A 150 -33.75 -19.45 4.60
CA LEU A 150 -34.93 -18.98 3.86
C LEU A 150 -35.28 -19.91 2.68
N GLN A 151 -34.29 -20.35 1.89
CA GLN A 151 -34.51 -21.30 0.78
C GLN A 151 -35.07 -22.64 1.27
N ARG A 152 -34.57 -23.16 2.40
CA ARG A 152 -35.09 -24.39 3.02
C ARG A 152 -36.53 -24.22 3.50
N ASP A 153 -36.83 -23.10 4.16
CA ASP A 153 -38.17 -22.81 4.68
C ASP A 153 -39.20 -22.69 3.54
N TRP A 154 -38.81 -22.07 2.41
CA TRP A 154 -39.62 -22.02 1.19
C TRP A 154 -39.84 -23.40 0.56
N LEU A 155 -38.83 -24.28 0.53
CA LEU A 155 -38.98 -25.66 0.05
C LEU A 155 -39.96 -26.45 0.92
N VAL A 156 -39.82 -26.41 2.25
CA VAL A 156 -40.73 -27.08 3.18
C VAL A 156 -42.16 -26.53 3.06
N ALA A 157 -42.34 -25.22 2.90
CA ALA A 157 -43.65 -24.61 2.67
C ALA A 157 -44.27 -25.05 1.32
N PHE A 158 -43.47 -25.20 0.27
CA PHE A 158 -43.92 -25.72 -1.02
C PHE A 158 -44.31 -27.20 -0.94
N GLU A 159 -43.46 -28.05 -0.34
CA GLU A 159 -43.75 -29.48 -0.12
C GLU A 159 -45.04 -29.68 0.70
N THR A 160 -45.23 -28.87 1.75
CA THR A 160 -46.47 -28.86 2.56
C THR A 160 -47.68 -28.52 1.71
N ARG A 161 -47.59 -27.47 0.88
CA ARG A 161 -48.69 -27.05 0.02
C ARG A 161 -48.96 -28.01 -1.14
N GLU A 162 -47.95 -28.74 -1.61
CA GLU A 162 -48.15 -29.81 -2.58
C GLU A 162 -48.91 -30.98 -1.93
N GLN A 163 -48.60 -31.33 -0.68
CA GLN A 163 -49.36 -32.34 0.08
C GLN A 163 -50.82 -31.90 0.30
N GLU A 164 -51.07 -30.63 0.67
CA GLU A 164 -52.43 -30.06 0.74
C GLU A 164 -53.19 -30.24 -0.57
N LEU A 165 -52.57 -29.90 -1.71
CA LEU A 165 -53.18 -30.00 -3.03
C LEU A 165 -53.45 -31.45 -3.47
N ARG A 166 -52.55 -32.38 -3.14
CA ARG A 166 -52.76 -33.82 -3.36
C ARG A 166 -53.98 -34.31 -2.58
N THR A 167 -54.06 -34.02 -1.28
CA THR A 167 -55.21 -34.40 -0.44
C THR A 167 -56.53 -33.72 -0.87
N ILE A 168 -56.49 -32.48 -1.34
CA ILE A 168 -57.68 -31.84 -1.95
C ILE A 168 -58.10 -32.56 -3.24
N THR A 169 -57.14 -33.00 -4.05
CA THR A 169 -57.42 -33.73 -5.31
C THR A 169 -57.98 -35.13 -5.05
N GLU A 170 -57.43 -35.85 -4.07
CA GLU A 170 -57.94 -37.13 -3.56
C GLU A 170 -59.39 -36.97 -3.10
N GLN A 171 -59.68 -36.05 -2.18
CA GLN A 171 -61.05 -35.81 -1.71
C GLN A 171 -62.02 -35.28 -2.79
N MET A 172 -61.52 -34.67 -3.87
CA MET A 172 -62.36 -34.31 -5.03
C MET A 172 -62.66 -35.52 -5.91
N HIS A 173 -61.71 -36.45 -6.04
CA HIS A 173 -61.93 -37.72 -6.71
C HIS A 173 -62.94 -38.59 -5.95
N ASP A 174 -62.77 -38.73 -4.63
CA ASP A 174 -63.67 -39.50 -3.75
C ASP A 174 -65.13 -39.02 -3.90
N ARG A 175 -65.37 -37.70 -3.75
CA ARG A 175 -66.69 -37.08 -3.92
C ARG A 175 -67.25 -37.22 -5.34
N GLN A 176 -66.39 -37.29 -6.35
CA GLN A 176 -66.80 -37.54 -7.72
C GLN A 176 -67.20 -39.01 -7.93
N GLU A 177 -66.54 -39.97 -7.26
CA GLU A 177 -66.97 -41.37 -7.25
C GLU A 177 -68.28 -41.54 -6.49
N GLU A 178 -68.42 -40.99 -5.29
CA GLU A 178 -69.70 -40.92 -4.53
C GLU A 178 -70.84 -40.35 -5.40
N SER A 179 -70.58 -39.24 -6.09
CA SER A 179 -71.52 -38.61 -7.02
C SER A 179 -71.89 -39.55 -8.17
N VAL A 180 -70.91 -40.23 -8.77
CA VAL A 180 -71.15 -41.20 -9.86
C VAL A 180 -71.93 -42.42 -9.36
N GLU A 181 -71.68 -42.93 -8.16
CA GLU A 181 -72.48 -44.00 -7.55
C GLU A 181 -73.92 -43.56 -7.30
N LEU A 182 -74.13 -42.33 -6.81
CA LEU A 182 -75.46 -41.73 -6.63
C LEU A 182 -76.20 -41.60 -7.97
N HIS A 183 -75.55 -41.13 -9.04
CA HIS A 183 -76.13 -41.08 -10.38
C HIS A 183 -76.51 -42.48 -10.90
N HIS A 184 -75.66 -43.49 -10.68
CA HIS A 184 -76.01 -44.87 -11.01
C HIS A 184 -77.16 -45.41 -10.15
N SER A 185 -77.30 -44.98 -8.89
CA SER A 185 -78.43 -45.38 -8.04
C SER A 185 -79.75 -44.76 -8.50
N LEU A 186 -79.72 -43.48 -8.92
CA LEU A 186 -80.87 -42.78 -9.49
C LEU A 186 -81.28 -43.37 -10.84
N ALA A 187 -80.32 -43.67 -11.72
CA ALA A 187 -80.60 -44.33 -13.01
C ALA A 187 -81.20 -45.73 -12.85
N ARG A 188 -80.78 -46.50 -11.82
CA ARG A 188 -81.42 -47.77 -11.46
C ARG A 188 -82.87 -47.57 -10.99
N LEU A 189 -83.13 -46.56 -10.16
CA LEU A 189 -84.48 -46.24 -9.68
C LEU A 189 -85.38 -45.75 -10.82
N GLU A 190 -84.86 -44.95 -11.75
CA GLU A 190 -85.56 -44.51 -12.96
C GLU A 190 -85.91 -45.69 -13.88
N SER A 191 -85.03 -46.70 -14.00
CA SER A 191 -85.34 -47.93 -14.71
C SER A 191 -86.48 -48.69 -14.04
N VAL A 192 -86.46 -48.87 -12.72
CA VAL A 192 -87.54 -49.54 -11.99
C VAL A 192 -88.86 -48.80 -12.16
N PHE A 193 -88.88 -47.46 -12.07
CA PHE A 193 -90.10 -46.69 -12.34
C PHE A 193 -90.58 -46.81 -13.79
N LYS A 194 -89.67 -46.91 -14.78
CA LYS A 194 -90.02 -47.18 -16.18
C LYS A 194 -90.68 -48.55 -16.34
N ASP A 195 -90.04 -49.59 -15.82
CA ASP A 195 -90.55 -50.97 -15.81
C ASP A 195 -91.93 -51.05 -15.12
N GLU A 196 -92.13 -50.33 -14.02
CA GLU A 196 -93.43 -50.20 -13.35
C GLU A 196 -94.47 -49.43 -14.19
N THR A 197 -94.09 -48.33 -14.86
CA THR A 197 -95.02 -47.59 -15.73
C THR A 197 -95.40 -48.35 -17.00
N ASP A 198 -94.48 -49.09 -17.61
CA ASP A 198 -94.75 -49.93 -18.77
C ASP A 198 -95.62 -51.12 -18.37
N ARG A 199 -95.40 -51.69 -17.17
CA ARG A 199 -96.28 -52.69 -16.57
C ARG A 199 -97.69 -52.12 -16.33
N LEU A 200 -97.82 -50.95 -15.71
CA LEU A 200 -99.12 -50.31 -15.48
C LEU A 200 -99.80 -49.91 -16.80
N ALA A 201 -99.04 -49.59 -17.86
CA ALA A 201 -99.57 -49.38 -19.20
C ALA A 201 -100.07 -50.69 -19.84
N ALA A 202 -99.36 -51.80 -19.66
CA ALA A 202 -99.79 -53.12 -20.11
C ALA A 202 -101.03 -53.61 -19.35
N GLU A 203 -101.06 -53.47 -18.02
CA GLU A 203 -102.24 -53.77 -17.18
C GLU A 203 -103.44 -52.88 -17.58
N ARG A 204 -103.21 -51.60 -17.93
CA ARG A 204 -104.24 -50.72 -18.52
C ARG A 204 -104.69 -51.15 -19.91
N GLN A 205 -103.80 -51.63 -20.78
CA GLN A 205 -104.18 -52.16 -22.10
C GLN A 205 -104.98 -53.47 -21.96
N GLU A 206 -104.63 -54.33 -21.01
CA GLU A 206 -105.39 -55.55 -20.70
C GLU A 206 -106.77 -55.22 -20.12
N LEU A 207 -106.88 -54.20 -19.26
CA LEU A 207 -108.15 -53.66 -18.77
C LEU A 207 -108.96 -53.02 -19.90
N ALA A 208 -108.36 -52.20 -20.76
CA ALA A 208 -109.03 -51.60 -21.91
C ALA A 208 -109.53 -52.65 -22.90
N ALA A 209 -108.80 -53.75 -23.12
CA ALA A 209 -109.27 -54.87 -23.93
C ALA A 209 -110.44 -55.63 -23.26
N LYS A 210 -110.48 -55.71 -21.93
CA LYS A 210 -111.62 -56.24 -21.17
C LYS A 210 -112.82 -55.28 -21.22
N GLU A 211 -112.59 -53.97 -21.18
CA GLU A 211 -113.63 -52.94 -21.38
C GLU A 211 -114.17 -52.97 -22.81
N GLU A 212 -113.32 -53.10 -23.84
CA GLU A 212 -113.74 -53.25 -25.23
C GLU A 212 -114.53 -54.55 -25.42
N SER A 213 -114.09 -55.67 -24.85
CA SER A 213 -114.85 -56.93 -24.84
C SER A 213 -116.19 -56.81 -24.08
N LEU A 214 -116.26 -56.02 -23.01
CA LEU A 214 -117.51 -55.69 -22.31
C LEU A 214 -118.41 -54.76 -23.15
N ILE A 215 -117.85 -53.84 -23.93
CA ILE A 215 -118.59 -52.97 -24.87
C ILE A 215 -119.08 -53.79 -26.07
N GLU A 216 -118.34 -54.78 -26.55
CA GLU A 216 -118.80 -55.75 -27.55
C GLU A 216 -119.89 -56.66 -26.99
N ALA A 217 -119.79 -57.11 -25.74
CA ALA A 217 -120.86 -57.84 -25.05
C ALA A 217 -122.11 -56.95 -24.86
N GLN A 218 -121.94 -55.67 -24.53
CA GLN A 218 -123.02 -54.68 -24.49
C GLN A 218 -123.62 -54.41 -25.87
N ARG A 219 -122.82 -54.40 -26.96
CA ARG A 219 -123.32 -54.32 -28.35
C ARG A 219 -124.04 -55.59 -28.79
N TYR A 220 -123.62 -56.76 -28.30
CA TYR A 220 -124.37 -58.01 -28.51
C TYR A 220 -125.71 -57.97 -27.77
N LEU A 221 -125.74 -57.48 -26.52
CA LEU A 221 -126.99 -57.26 -25.79
C LEU A 221 -127.87 -56.19 -26.44
N ALA A 222 -127.29 -55.08 -26.91
CA ALA A 222 -128.00 -54.03 -27.62
C ALA A 222 -128.59 -54.53 -28.94
N SER A 223 -127.83 -55.26 -29.78
CA SER A 223 -128.36 -55.83 -31.03
C SER A 223 -129.39 -56.96 -30.82
N VAL A 224 -129.43 -57.58 -29.65
CA VAL A 224 -130.52 -58.49 -29.22
C VAL A 224 -131.76 -57.72 -28.72
N ILE A 225 -131.62 -56.44 -28.35
CA ILE A 225 -132.69 -55.60 -27.79
C ILE A 225 -133.25 -54.60 -28.82
N GLU A 226 -132.44 -54.05 -29.72
CA GLU A 226 -132.84 -53.14 -30.82
C GLU A 226 -133.67 -53.82 -31.93
N ALA A 227 -134.01 -55.11 -31.75
CA ALA A 227 -135.09 -55.76 -32.48
C ALA A 227 -136.50 -55.42 -31.93
N ALA A 228 -136.58 -54.66 -30.83
CA ALA A 228 -137.80 -54.07 -30.27
C ALA A 228 -137.67 -52.54 -30.16
N ASP A 229 -138.72 -51.83 -30.57
CA ASP A 229 -138.80 -50.37 -30.64
C ASP A 229 -138.89 -49.70 -29.24
N VAL A 230 -138.76 -48.36 -29.19
CA VAL A 230 -138.99 -47.37 -28.10
C VAL A 230 -137.76 -46.51 -27.74
N GLY A 231 -137.89 -45.19 -27.98
CA GLY A 231 -137.28 -44.12 -27.16
C GLY A 231 -138.36 -43.26 -26.49
N PRO A 232 -138.10 -42.04 -25.96
CA PRO A 232 -136.84 -41.31 -25.82
C PRO A 232 -136.64 -40.72 -24.38
N ARG A 233 -135.85 -39.62 -24.23
CA ARG A 233 -136.18 -38.39 -23.43
C ARG A 233 -135.26 -37.96 -22.24
N GLU A 234 -134.69 -36.75 -22.40
CA GLU A 234 -134.38 -35.61 -21.48
C GLU A 234 -134.00 -35.76 -19.97
N ALA A 235 -133.00 -34.94 -19.54
CA ALA A 235 -132.73 -34.30 -18.21
C ALA A 235 -131.29 -34.54 -17.65
N GLU A 236 -130.58 -33.67 -16.88
CA GLU A 236 -130.59 -32.20 -16.64
C GLU A 236 -129.20 -31.76 -16.03
N ARG A 237 -129.05 -30.54 -15.49
CA ARG A 237 -127.81 -29.92 -14.88
C ARG A 237 -127.64 -30.28 -13.36
N PRO A 238 -126.63 -29.85 -12.53
CA PRO A 238 -125.65 -28.74 -12.65
C PRO A 238 -124.20 -28.95 -12.04
N SER A 239 -123.49 -27.85 -11.76
CA SER A 239 -122.15 -27.69 -11.07
C SER A 239 -122.34 -27.05 -9.64
N PRO A 240 -121.39 -26.37 -8.91
CA PRO A 240 -119.92 -26.14 -9.05
C PRO A 240 -118.96 -26.38 -7.81
N PRO A 241 -118.40 -25.38 -7.02
CA PRO A 241 -116.97 -25.24 -6.63
C PRO A 241 -116.72 -25.22 -5.06
N PRO A 242 -115.70 -24.58 -4.38
CA PRO A 242 -114.50 -23.76 -4.76
C PRO A 242 -113.19 -23.93 -3.89
N ALA A 243 -112.19 -23.02 -4.11
CA ALA A 243 -111.14 -22.49 -3.18
C ALA A 243 -109.91 -23.39 -2.81
N ASP A 244 -108.75 -22.91 -2.30
CA ASP A 244 -108.30 -21.57 -1.82
C ASP A 244 -106.75 -21.32 -1.98
N GLU A 245 -106.16 -20.24 -1.43
CA GLU A 245 -104.87 -19.61 -1.88
C GLU A 245 -103.58 -19.72 -0.94
N PRO A 246 -102.64 -18.74 -0.68
CA PRO A 246 -101.17 -18.96 -0.76
C PRO A 246 -100.36 -18.76 0.57
N PRO A 247 -98.98 -18.68 0.55
CA PRO A 247 -98.29 -17.35 0.51
C PRO A 247 -96.90 -17.30 -0.20
N ALA A 248 -96.26 -16.11 -0.21
CA ALA A 248 -94.95 -15.74 -0.81
C ALA A 248 -93.90 -15.33 0.28
N PRO A 249 -92.67 -14.76 0.04
CA PRO A 249 -91.98 -14.27 -1.19
C PRO A 249 -90.55 -14.93 -1.38
N THR A 250 -89.39 -14.38 -1.82
CA THR A 250 -88.84 -13.00 -2.05
C THR A 250 -87.54 -13.00 -2.93
N GLU A 251 -87.10 -11.79 -3.35
CA GLU A 251 -85.73 -11.31 -3.66
C GLU A 251 -84.88 -11.73 -4.91
N SER A 252 -84.56 -10.70 -5.73
CA SER A 252 -83.19 -10.31 -6.19
C SER A 252 -82.54 -10.81 -7.50
N HIS A 253 -82.88 -10.11 -8.61
CA HIS A 253 -81.95 -9.47 -9.60
C HIS A 253 -81.14 -10.31 -10.65
N PRO A 254 -80.58 -9.67 -11.74
CA PRO A 254 -80.48 -10.29 -13.07
C PRO A 254 -79.09 -10.21 -13.78
N PRO A 255 -79.01 -10.62 -15.06
CA PRO A 255 -78.14 -10.03 -16.08
C PRO A 255 -78.95 -9.34 -17.21
N PRO A 256 -78.46 -8.25 -17.85
CA PRO A 256 -77.75 -8.44 -19.13
C PRO A 256 -76.68 -7.40 -19.54
N MET A 257 -75.51 -7.91 -19.96
CA MET A 257 -74.52 -7.30 -20.88
C MET A 257 -73.87 -5.93 -20.46
N PRO A 258 -73.21 -5.12 -21.32
CA PRO A 258 -71.83 -4.65 -21.02
C PRO A 258 -71.70 -3.11 -20.94
N ILE A 259 -70.51 -2.56 -20.61
CA ILE A 259 -70.02 -1.24 -21.12
C ILE A 259 -68.57 -0.89 -20.69
N VAL A 260 -67.72 -0.57 -21.69
CA VAL A 260 -66.70 0.50 -21.80
C VAL A 260 -65.53 0.65 -20.78
N ALA A 261 -64.34 0.97 -21.32
CA ALA A 261 -63.10 1.33 -20.61
C ALA A 261 -63.03 2.83 -20.22
N PRO A 262 -62.02 3.23 -19.41
CA PRO A 262 -60.91 4.01 -20.01
C PRO A 262 -59.55 3.65 -19.34
N ARG A 263 -58.37 4.21 -19.68
CA ARG A 263 -57.96 5.29 -20.59
C ARG A 263 -56.48 5.07 -21.00
N VAL A 264 -56.07 5.56 -22.16
CA VAL A 264 -54.63 5.78 -22.51
C VAL A 264 -54.39 7.29 -22.55
N PRO A 265 -53.29 7.78 -21.95
CA PRO A 265 -52.21 8.45 -22.69
C PRO A 265 -50.84 7.88 -22.24
N GLU A 266 -50.06 7.28 -23.14
CA GLU A 266 -49.08 7.90 -24.08
C GLU A 266 -47.66 8.08 -23.48
N PRO A 267 -46.60 7.87 -24.29
CA PRO A 267 -45.21 7.96 -23.83
C PRO A 267 -44.65 9.39 -23.97
N VAL A 268 -43.87 9.84 -22.99
CA VAL A 268 -43.11 11.10 -23.10
C VAL A 268 -41.72 10.94 -22.47
N GLU A 269 -40.72 11.39 -23.23
CA GLU A 269 -39.37 11.87 -22.88
C GLU A 269 -38.75 11.44 -21.53
N ALA A 270 -37.67 10.65 -21.52
CA ALA A 270 -36.30 11.02 -21.92
C ALA A 270 -35.61 11.99 -20.93
N GLU A 271 -35.09 11.45 -19.82
CA GLU A 271 -34.22 12.18 -18.89
C GLU A 271 -32.77 11.65 -18.93
N SER A 272 -31.92 12.42 -19.60
CA SER A 272 -30.50 12.64 -19.31
C SER A 272 -29.62 11.48 -18.79
N THR A 273 -29.13 10.63 -19.70
CA THR A 273 -27.74 10.13 -19.63
C THR A 273 -26.92 10.72 -20.78
N PRO A 274 -25.83 11.47 -20.53
CA PRO A 274 -25.05 12.10 -21.58
C PRO A 274 -24.22 11.09 -22.39
N GLU A 275 -23.82 11.50 -23.58
CA GLU A 275 -22.89 10.74 -24.44
C GLU A 275 -21.56 10.49 -23.71
N PRO A 276 -21.01 9.26 -23.75
CA PRO A 276 -19.58 9.08 -23.55
C PRO A 276 -18.86 9.56 -24.81
N GLU A 277 -18.33 10.79 -24.81
CA GLU A 277 -17.49 11.27 -25.91
C GLU A 277 -16.33 10.30 -26.19
N ASP A 278 -16.16 9.92 -27.46
CA ASP A 278 -15.05 9.11 -27.94
C ASP A 278 -13.71 9.88 -27.83
N ARG A 279 -13.06 9.78 -26.66
CA ARG A 279 -11.67 10.18 -26.46
C ARG A 279 -10.93 9.11 -25.65
N PRO A 280 -9.85 8.50 -26.17
CA PRO A 280 -9.01 7.62 -25.38
C PRO A 280 -8.22 8.46 -24.36
N ALA A 281 -8.83 8.69 -23.20
CA ALA A 281 -8.24 9.44 -22.10
C ALA A 281 -6.99 8.71 -21.56
N VAL A 282 -5.83 9.11 -22.07
CA VAL A 282 -4.51 8.53 -21.81
C VAL A 282 -4.32 8.26 -20.32
N THR A 283 -4.40 6.99 -19.93
CA THR A 283 -4.62 6.65 -18.52
C THR A 283 -3.36 6.82 -17.69
N ARG A 284 -3.53 7.14 -16.41
CA ARG A 284 -2.43 7.16 -15.43
C ARG A 284 -1.68 5.82 -15.36
N ALA A 285 -2.38 4.71 -15.57
CA ALA A 285 -1.78 3.38 -15.64
C ALA A 285 -0.87 3.26 -16.87
N GLU A 286 -1.38 3.57 -18.06
CA GLU A 286 -0.63 3.51 -19.31
C GLU A 286 0.64 4.40 -19.29
N ALA A 287 0.56 5.57 -18.64
CA ALA A 287 1.70 6.44 -18.43
C ALA A 287 2.75 5.87 -17.46
N MET A 288 2.30 5.18 -16.40
CA MET A 288 3.20 4.48 -15.48
C MET A 288 3.83 3.25 -16.12
N ASP A 289 3.11 2.52 -16.98
CA ASP A 289 3.62 1.35 -17.69
C ASP A 289 4.66 1.71 -18.75
N ARG A 290 4.51 2.85 -19.45
CA ARG A 290 5.55 3.36 -20.35
C ARG A 290 6.76 3.90 -19.59
N LEU A 291 6.55 4.67 -18.51
CA LEU A 291 7.66 5.17 -17.68
C LEU A 291 8.46 4.01 -17.04
N THR A 292 7.79 2.97 -16.56
CA THR A 292 8.45 1.79 -15.97
C THR A 292 9.30 1.06 -17.01
N ARG A 293 8.77 0.81 -18.22
CA ARG A 293 9.52 0.22 -19.34
C ARG A 293 10.74 1.07 -19.73
N ALA A 294 10.60 2.39 -19.79
CA ALA A 294 11.70 3.31 -20.08
C ALA A 294 12.80 3.27 -18.99
N ILE A 295 12.42 3.25 -17.71
CA ILE A 295 13.35 3.12 -16.58
C ILE A 295 14.11 1.78 -16.61
N GLU A 296 13.45 0.67 -16.95
CA GLU A 296 14.13 -0.62 -17.09
C GLU A 296 15.08 -0.65 -18.30
N ALA A 297 14.66 -0.12 -19.45
CA ALA A 297 15.52 -0.04 -20.64
C ALA A 297 16.76 0.81 -20.36
N TRP A 298 16.60 1.94 -19.65
CA TRP A 298 17.69 2.80 -19.19
C TRP A 298 18.64 2.07 -18.23
N LYS A 299 18.12 1.28 -17.26
CA LYS A 299 18.96 0.44 -16.39
C LYS A 299 19.78 -0.56 -17.20
N ARG A 300 19.13 -1.35 -18.08
CA ARG A 300 19.83 -2.33 -18.95
C ARG A 300 20.91 -1.66 -19.81
N ALA A 301 20.68 -0.44 -20.29
CA ALA A 301 21.63 0.32 -21.08
C ALA A 301 22.81 0.88 -20.27
N ARG A 302 22.55 1.40 -19.06
CA ARG A 302 23.58 1.81 -18.09
C ARG A 302 24.47 0.63 -17.71
N ASP A 303 23.84 -0.51 -17.42
CA ASP A 303 24.50 -1.71 -16.93
C ASP A 303 25.26 -2.44 -18.08
N SER A 304 24.90 -2.17 -19.34
CA SER A 304 25.71 -2.48 -20.53
C SER A 304 26.77 -1.40 -20.87
N GLY A 305 27.08 -0.49 -19.95
CA GLY A 305 28.16 0.50 -20.08
C GLY A 305 27.89 1.69 -21.01
N ARG A 306 26.64 1.95 -21.42
CA ARG A 306 26.31 3.13 -22.25
C ARG A 306 26.28 4.40 -21.41
N ASN A 307 26.71 5.53 -21.98
CA ASN A 307 26.45 6.84 -21.41
C ASN A 307 24.94 7.14 -21.52
N VAL A 308 24.27 7.26 -20.37
CA VAL A 308 22.82 7.48 -20.27
C VAL A 308 22.49 8.69 -19.36
N GLY A 309 23.42 9.64 -19.27
CA GLY A 309 23.31 10.81 -18.39
C GLY A 309 22.14 11.74 -18.77
N GLU A 310 21.94 12.00 -20.06
CA GLU A 310 20.87 12.86 -20.58
C GLU A 310 19.50 12.20 -20.41
N MET A 311 19.40 10.90 -20.75
CA MET A 311 18.20 10.07 -20.51
C MET A 311 17.77 10.03 -19.04
N ARG A 312 18.70 10.16 -18.09
CA ARG A 312 18.36 10.26 -16.66
C ARG A 312 17.59 11.54 -16.34
N ASN A 313 17.87 12.63 -17.04
CA ASN A 313 17.20 13.91 -16.85
C ASN A 313 15.80 13.92 -17.49
N THR A 314 15.65 13.37 -18.70
CA THR A 314 14.33 13.22 -19.33
C THR A 314 13.43 12.23 -18.57
N LEU A 315 13.96 11.11 -18.05
CA LEU A 315 13.22 10.22 -17.15
C LEU A 315 12.79 10.91 -15.84
N LYS A 316 13.60 11.85 -15.31
CA LYS A 316 13.19 12.65 -14.16
C LYS A 316 12.01 13.57 -14.53
N LEU A 317 12.12 14.31 -15.63
CA LEU A 317 11.03 15.17 -16.13
C LEU A 317 9.75 14.38 -16.42
N ALA A 318 9.88 13.15 -16.96
CA ALA A 318 8.74 12.25 -17.18
C ALA A 318 8.07 11.84 -15.87
N LYS A 319 8.84 11.48 -14.83
CA LYS A 319 8.33 11.19 -13.49
C LYS A 319 7.60 12.40 -12.88
N ASP A 320 8.24 13.57 -12.94
CA ASP A 320 7.70 14.81 -12.39
C ASP A 320 6.40 15.22 -13.15
N ALA A 321 6.30 14.93 -14.45
CA ALA A 321 5.08 15.09 -15.25
C ALA A 321 3.94 14.14 -14.83
N VAL A 322 4.21 12.86 -14.49
CA VAL A 322 3.17 11.97 -13.93
C VAL A 322 2.70 12.46 -12.55
N GLN A 323 3.61 12.97 -11.71
CA GLN A 323 3.25 13.55 -10.42
C GLN A 323 2.40 14.82 -10.57
N ALA A 324 2.62 15.60 -11.63
CA ALA A 324 1.79 16.75 -12.00
C ALA A 324 0.51 16.39 -12.81
N GLY A 325 0.17 15.10 -12.97
CA GLY A 325 -1.02 14.65 -13.70
C GLY A 325 -0.96 14.78 -15.23
N LYS A 326 0.20 15.15 -15.80
CA LYS A 326 0.39 15.41 -17.24
C LYS A 326 0.79 14.13 -17.98
N TYR A 327 -0.13 13.16 -18.03
CA TYR A 327 0.13 11.80 -18.49
C TYR A 327 0.61 11.72 -19.96
N GLU A 328 0.07 12.53 -20.85
CA GLU A 328 0.52 12.64 -22.25
C GLU A 328 1.98 13.11 -22.36
N SER A 329 2.35 14.15 -21.58
CA SER A 329 3.71 14.68 -21.56
C SER A 329 4.70 13.66 -20.99
N ALA A 330 4.29 12.94 -19.94
CA ALA A 330 5.09 11.86 -19.37
C ALA A 330 5.29 10.69 -20.35
N ILE A 331 4.25 10.32 -21.11
CA ILE A 331 4.35 9.29 -22.15
C ILE A 331 5.29 9.72 -23.26
N ARG A 332 5.20 10.96 -23.76
CA ARG A 332 6.13 11.46 -24.78
C ARG A 332 7.59 11.36 -24.32
N LEU A 333 7.90 11.86 -23.13
CA LEU A 333 9.26 11.82 -22.55
C LEU A 333 9.74 10.38 -22.26
N ALA A 334 8.83 9.45 -21.93
CA ALA A 334 9.16 8.03 -21.73
C ALA A 334 9.40 7.28 -23.06
N THR A 335 8.64 7.62 -24.11
CA THR A 335 8.82 7.08 -25.47
C THR A 335 10.10 7.62 -26.10
N GLU A 336 10.39 8.91 -25.97
CA GLU A 336 11.64 9.55 -26.42
C GLU A 336 12.89 8.81 -25.89
N VAL A 337 12.91 8.49 -24.59
CA VAL A 337 13.98 7.67 -23.98
C VAL A 337 14.03 6.24 -24.53
N LEU A 338 12.90 5.63 -24.89
CA LEU A 338 12.86 4.29 -25.49
C LEU A 338 13.36 4.31 -26.93
N ASP A 339 13.00 5.33 -27.71
CA ASP A 339 13.38 5.50 -29.11
C ASP A 339 14.88 5.80 -29.23
N ASP A 340 15.42 6.70 -28.41
CA ASP A 340 16.88 6.94 -28.32
C ASP A 340 17.64 5.67 -27.94
N LEU A 341 17.11 4.87 -27.01
CA LEU A 341 17.70 3.60 -26.60
C LEU A 341 17.66 2.51 -27.69
N GLN A 342 16.69 2.57 -28.62
CA GLN A 342 16.58 1.69 -29.78
C GLN A 342 17.42 2.18 -30.97
N ALA A 343 17.44 3.48 -31.27
CA ALA A 343 18.31 4.06 -32.29
C ALA A 343 19.79 3.76 -31.99
N ALA A 344 20.20 3.88 -30.72
CA ALA A 344 21.52 3.51 -30.24
C ALA A 344 21.80 1.98 -30.20
N VAL A 345 20.83 1.13 -30.58
CA VAL A 345 20.99 -0.32 -30.79
C VAL A 345 21.04 -0.66 -32.29
N ILE A 346 20.31 0.08 -33.14
CA ILE A 346 20.32 -0.07 -34.60
C ILE A 346 21.60 0.52 -35.23
N ALA A 347 22.24 1.48 -34.56
CA ALA A 347 23.52 2.07 -34.98
C ALA A 347 24.77 1.24 -34.58
N ARG A 348 24.67 -0.10 -34.57
CA ARG A 348 25.76 -1.05 -34.28
C ARG A 348 25.76 -2.21 -35.28
#